data_AF-A0A5K1BHK1-F1
#
_entry.id   AF-A0A5K1BHK1-F1
#
_cell.length_a   1.000
_cell.length_b   1.000
_cell.length_c   1.000
_cell.angle_alpha   90.00
_cell.angle_beta   90.00
_cell.angle_gamma   90.00
#
_symmetry.space_group_name_H-M   'P 1'
#
loop_
_entity.id
_entity.type
_entity.pdbx_description
1 polymer ?
#
loop_
_entity_poly.entity_id
_entity_poly.type
_entity_poly.pdbx_seq_one_letter_code
_entity_poly.pdbx_strand_id
1 'polypeptide(L)' 'VDVAANVQPESVEEIWNLRGVLNTSWHRVRVRNASLPIASSNL' A
#
# COMPACT_ATOMS: atom_id res chain seq x y z
N VAL A 1 -4.34 2.76 -14.43
CA VAL A 1 -4.08 2.52 -15.87
C VAL A 1 -4.25 3.84 -16.59
N ASP A 2 -3.33 4.19 -17.49
CA ASP A 2 -3.40 5.43 -18.28
C ASP A 2 -3.94 5.18 -19.70
N VAL A 3 -3.96 6.22 -20.55
CA VAL A 3 -4.42 6.13 -21.95
C VAL A 3 -3.55 5.23 -22.83
N ALA A 4 -2.32 4.94 -22.41
CA ALA A 4 -1.38 4.06 -23.09
C ALA A 4 -1.40 2.64 -22.50
N ALA A 5 -2.37 2.33 -21.62
CA ALA A 5 -2.50 1.06 -20.92
C ALA A 5 -1.32 0.70 -19.99
N ASN A 6 -0.53 1.68 -19.51
CA ASN A 6 0.49 1.44 -18.50
C ASN A 6 -0.15 1.04 -17.16
N VAL A 7 0.49 0.11 -16.46
CA VAL A 7 0.07 -0.37 -15.14
C VAL A 7 1.06 0.05 -14.06
N GLN A 8 0.66 -0.10 -12.81
CA GLN A 8 1.51 0.14 -11.65
C GLN A 8 1.98 -1.21 -11.09
N PRO A 9 3.24 -1.35 -10.65
CA PRO A 9 3.74 -2.59 -10.06
C PRO A 9 3.02 -2.89 -8.74
N GLU A 10 2.92 -4.17 -8.41
CA GLU A 10 2.23 -4.60 -7.19
C GLU A 10 3.03 -4.27 -5.93
N SER A 11 4.36 -4.40 -6.00
CA SER A 11 5.24 -4.35 -4.83
C SER A 11 6.41 -3.37 -5.02
N VAL A 12 6.88 -2.80 -3.92
CA VAL A 12 8.00 -1.82 -3.93
C VAL A 12 9.33 -2.50 -4.26
N GLU A 13 9.47 -3.77 -3.90
CA GLU A 13 10.68 -4.59 -4.10
C GLU A 13 11.08 -4.68 -5.57
N GLU A 14 10.10 -4.68 -6.49
CA GLU A 14 10.34 -4.75 -7.93
C GLU A 14 10.95 -3.45 -8.51
N ILE A 15 10.77 -2.32 -7.82
CA ILE A 15 11.12 -0.97 -8.30
C ILE A 15 12.03 -0.21 -7.33
N TRP A 16 12.62 -0.90 -6.36
CA TRP A 16 13.49 -0.27 -5.37
C TRP A 16 14.73 0.36 -6.02
N ASN A 17 15.12 1.53 -5.53
CA ASN A 17 16.35 2.20 -5.94
C ASN A 17 16.93 3.03 -4.78
N LEU A 18 18.25 3.22 -4.77
CA LEU A 18 18.98 3.92 -3.70
C LEU A 18 18.49 5.36 -3.47
N ARG A 19 17.95 6.01 -4.50
CA ARG A 19 17.48 7.42 -4.42
C ARG A 19 16.06 7.54 -3.86
N GLY A 20 15.31 6.45 -3.76
CA GLY A 20 13.94 6.45 -3.23
C GLY A 20 12.93 7.22 -4.09
N VAL A 21 13.16 7.34 -5.40
CA VAL A 21 12.28 8.07 -6.33
C VAL A 21 11.37 7.12 -7.11
N LEU A 22 10.27 7.66 -7.65
CA LEU A 22 9.32 6.95 -8.52
C LEU A 22 8.70 5.70 -7.87
N ASN A 23 8.40 5.77 -6.56
CA ASN A 23 7.58 4.75 -5.95
C ASN A 23 6.13 4.88 -6.46
N THR A 24 5.83 4.09 -7.48
CA THR A 24 4.52 3.99 -8.11
C THR A 24 3.87 2.64 -7.84
N SER A 25 4.29 1.91 -6.80
CA SER A 25 3.64 0.64 -6.42
C SER A 25 2.21 0.89 -5.93
N TRP A 26 1.37 -0.14 -5.92
CA TRP A 26 0.04 -0.02 -5.33
C TRP A 26 0.13 0.41 -3.85
N HIS A 27 -0.49 1.54 -3.52
CA HIS A 27 -0.59 1.98 -2.14
C HIS A 27 -1.68 1.19 -1.41
N ARG A 28 -1.29 0.45 -0.36
CA ARG A 28 -2.21 -0.37 0.45
C ARG A 28 -2.48 0.29 1.80
N VAL A 29 -3.75 0.55 2.12
CA VAL A 29 -4.18 1.14 3.40
C VAL A 29 -4.91 0.09 4.23
N ARG A 30 -4.42 -0.19 5.44
CA ARG A 30 -5.10 -1.07 6.42
C ARG A 30 -5.98 -0.21 7.31
N VAL A 31 -7.29 -0.42 7.26
CA VAL A 31 -8.26 0.26 8.13
C VAL A 31 -8.74 -0.67 9.23
N ARG A 32 -8.99 -0.13 10.42
CA ARG A 32 -9.70 -0.85 11.48
C ARG A 32 -11.19 -0.55 11.35
N ASN A 33 -12.01 -1.59 11.48
CA ASN A 33 -13.45 -1.38 11.58
C ASN A 33 -13.79 -0.90 13.00
N ALA A 34 -14.31 0.32 13.12
CA ALA A 34 -14.67 0.92 14.40
C ALA A 34 -15.91 0.26 15.06
N SER A 35 -16.73 -0.49 14.31
CA SER A 35 -17.90 -1.19 14.86
C SER A 35 -17.58 -2.56 15.44
N LEU A 36 -16.38 -3.10 15.20
CA LEU A 36 -15.92 -4.27 15.92
C LEU A 36 -15.50 -3.81 17.33
N PRO A 37 -16.01 -4.44 18.40
CA PRO A 37 -15.48 -4.19 19.73
C PRO A 37 -13.97 -4.40 19.65
N ILE A 38 -13.20 -3.42 20.12
CA ILE A 38 -11.79 -3.66 20.42
C ILE A 38 -11.85 -4.74 21.51
N ALA A 39 -11.59 -6.00 21.13
CA ALA A 39 -11.40 -7.06 22.10
C ALA A 39 -10.36 -6.51 23.08
N SER A 40 -10.79 -6.36 24.33
CA SER A 40 -10.09 -5.59 25.35
C SER A 40 -8.59 -5.87 25.26
N SER A 41 -7.82 -4.84 24.94
CA SER A 41 -6.38 -4.89 25.14
C SER A 41 -6.17 -5.15 26.62
N ASN A 42 -5.78 -6.36 26.99
CA ASN A 42 -5.26 -6.63 28.32
C ASN A 42 -3.88 -5.96 28.41
N LEU A 43 -3.90 -4.68 28.76
CA LEU A 43 -2.85 -3.99 29.49
C LEU A 43 -3.40 -3.68 30.88
#